data_AF-A0AAF0QGU0-F1
#
_entry.id   AF-A0AAF0QGU0-F1
#
_cell.length_a   1.000
_cell.length_b   1.000
_cell.length_c   1.000
_cell.angle_alpha   90.00
_cell.angle_beta   90.00
_cell.angle_gamma   90.00
#
_symmetry.space_group_name_H-M   'P 1'
#
loop_
_entity.id
_entity.type
_entity.pdbx_description
1 polymer ?
#
loop_
_entity_poly.entity_id
_entity_poly.type
_entity_poly.pdbx_seq_one_letter_code
_entity_poly.pdbx_strand_id
1 'polypeptide(L)'
;TQEHIDRVVAVYVHEGSITNVMKGFSIPAALPWHLVDDVYIPVNCDGKFHWVLAVVELNRRLIRVYNSSIGTRKQQHYEEIKKLSRMLPSYLLDSGFFEKNEWTIWPELDAYKDKQTGTLLESHVPFNIEYVQDIMQQEEDSMDCELYVAIFAEFLSDQLVIPPDIDGHLPNYLYNRYAALLWIYGSDKFKGGYISENDDPPKPKSQFTTPTEQDFVNID
;
A
#
# COMPACT_ATOMS: atom_id res chain seq x y z
N THR A 1 -2.19 36.22 9.01
CA THR A 1 -2.95 35.68 10.15
C THR A 1 -2.13 34.57 10.80
N GLN A 2 -2.30 34.33 12.10
CA GLN A 2 -1.61 33.25 12.84
C GLN A 2 -1.72 31.90 12.10
N GLU A 3 -2.87 31.63 11.50
CA GLU A 3 -3.17 30.48 10.64
C GLU A 3 -2.24 30.30 9.41
N HIS A 4 -1.78 31.39 8.80
CA HIS A 4 -0.85 31.32 7.67
C HIS A 4 0.57 30.98 8.13
N ILE A 5 0.93 31.42 9.34
CA ILE A 5 2.22 31.11 9.97
C ILE A 5 2.22 29.64 10.41
N ASP A 6 1.12 29.16 11.00
CA ASP A 6 0.97 27.76 11.41
C ASP A 6 0.99 26.81 10.19
N ARG A 7 0.36 27.21 9.06
CA ARG A 7 0.48 26.49 7.77
C ARG A 7 1.92 26.43 7.25
N VAL A 8 2.65 27.55 7.27
CA VAL A 8 4.03 27.61 6.79
C VAL A 8 4.98 26.80 7.67
N VAL A 9 4.78 26.83 9.00
CA VAL A 9 5.59 26.06 9.96
C VAL A 9 5.34 24.55 9.81
N ALA A 10 4.09 24.12 9.64
CA ALA A 10 3.77 22.73 9.32
C ALA A 10 4.50 22.30 8.03
N VAL A 11 4.31 23.04 6.93
CA VAL A 11 4.94 22.75 5.63
C VAL A 11 6.47 22.62 5.72
N TYR A 12 7.14 23.43 6.53
CA TYR A 12 8.60 23.41 6.69
C TYR A 12 9.11 22.18 7.45
N VAL A 13 8.40 21.72 8.50
CA VAL A 13 8.74 20.48 9.21
C VAL A 13 8.58 19.27 8.29
N HIS A 14 7.57 19.28 7.41
CA HIS A 14 7.34 18.23 6.42
C HIS A 14 8.40 18.22 5.29
N GLU A 15 8.93 19.37 4.87
CA GLU A 15 10.03 19.44 3.87
C GLU A 15 11.31 18.74 4.34
N GLY A 16 11.62 18.83 5.63
CA GLY A 16 12.73 18.09 6.24
C GLY A 16 12.52 16.57 6.17
N SER A 17 11.33 16.10 6.52
CA SER A 17 10.96 14.68 6.48
C SER A 17 11.04 14.11 5.06
N ILE A 18 10.45 14.79 4.07
CA ILE A 18 10.40 14.32 2.68
C ILE A 18 11.78 14.34 2.02
N THR A 19 12.56 15.40 2.23
CA THR A 19 13.93 15.47 1.72
C THR A 19 14.77 14.33 2.31
N ASN A 20 14.53 13.99 3.58
CA ASN A 20 15.21 12.88 4.22
C ASN A 20 14.72 11.52 3.68
N VAL A 21 13.43 11.32 3.46
CA VAL A 21 12.87 10.11 2.80
C VAL A 21 13.45 9.93 1.39
N MET A 22 13.47 10.96 0.56
CA MET A 22 14.02 10.91 -0.82
C MET A 22 15.53 10.68 -0.85
N LYS A 23 16.24 11.18 0.15
CA LYS A 23 17.67 10.89 0.35
C LYS A 23 17.90 9.54 1.05
N GLY A 24 16.85 8.79 1.38
CA GLY A 24 16.92 7.48 2.04
C GLY A 24 17.19 7.51 3.56
N PHE A 25 17.14 8.68 4.19
CA PHE A 25 17.43 8.90 5.62
C PHE A 25 16.25 8.64 6.55
N SER A 26 15.01 8.57 6.06
CA SER A 26 13.81 8.53 6.95
C SER A 26 12.68 7.65 6.46
N ILE A 27 12.96 6.55 5.75
CA ILE A 27 11.91 5.57 5.49
C ILE A 27 11.75 4.69 6.75
N PRO A 28 10.61 4.68 7.46
CA PRO A 28 10.33 3.62 8.43
C PRO A 28 9.98 2.29 7.73
N ALA A 29 10.57 2.01 6.56
CA ALA A 29 10.36 0.78 5.79
C ALA A 29 10.96 -0.47 6.45
N ALA A 30 11.49 -0.34 7.68
CA ALA A 30 12.18 -1.40 8.38
C ALA A 30 11.46 -1.89 9.65
N LEU A 31 10.26 -1.38 9.96
CA LEU A 31 9.50 -1.92 11.09
C LEU A 31 8.85 -3.26 10.70
N PRO A 32 9.13 -4.35 11.45
CA PRO A 32 8.37 -5.58 11.31
C PRO A 32 6.87 -5.35 11.52
N TRP A 33 6.03 -6.05 10.77
CA TRP A 33 4.57 -5.84 10.82
C TRP A 33 3.96 -6.06 12.21
N HIS A 34 4.59 -6.88 13.07
CA HIS A 34 4.09 -7.13 14.44
C HIS A 34 4.29 -5.93 15.38
N LEU A 35 4.98 -4.88 14.93
CA LEU A 35 5.18 -3.62 15.66
C LEU A 35 4.30 -2.48 15.12
N VAL A 36 3.39 -2.74 14.18
CA VAL A 36 2.51 -1.70 13.61
C VAL A 36 1.06 -2.16 13.62
N ASP A 37 0.14 -1.21 13.78
CA ASP A 37 -1.30 -1.47 13.67
C ASP A 37 -1.75 -1.55 12.20
N ASP A 38 -1.17 -0.70 11.35
CA ASP A 38 -1.60 -0.46 9.98
C ASP A 38 -0.46 -0.70 8.99
N VAL A 39 -0.80 -1.35 7.87
CA VAL A 39 0.14 -1.60 6.77
C VAL A 39 -0.40 -1.07 5.45
N TYR A 40 0.42 -0.27 4.77
CA TYR A 40 0.10 0.37 3.50
C TYR A 40 0.64 -0.46 2.33
N ILE A 41 -0.25 -0.90 1.45
CA ILE A 41 0.09 -1.74 0.31
C ILE A 41 -0.49 -1.09 -0.97
N PRO A 42 0.35 -0.54 -1.87
CA PRO A 42 -0.12 -0.16 -3.19
C PRO A 42 -0.44 -1.44 -3.99
N VAL A 43 -1.64 -1.50 -4.55
CA VAL A 43 -2.12 -2.65 -5.34
C VAL A 43 -2.45 -2.18 -6.75
N ASN A 44 -1.84 -2.82 -7.75
CA ASN A 44 -2.15 -2.59 -9.15
C ASN A 44 -3.37 -3.44 -9.53
N CYS A 45 -4.45 -2.77 -9.91
CA CYS A 45 -5.73 -3.35 -10.27
C CYS A 45 -5.96 -3.32 -11.79
N ASP A 46 -6.78 -4.27 -12.26
CA ASP A 46 -7.33 -4.34 -13.62
C ASP A 46 -6.30 -4.52 -14.76
N GLY A 47 -5.04 -4.82 -14.46
CA GLY A 47 -3.98 -5.06 -15.48
C GLY A 47 -3.74 -3.86 -16.42
N LYS A 48 -4.33 -2.70 -16.12
CA LYS A 48 -4.37 -1.49 -16.94
C LYS A 48 -3.74 -0.29 -16.21
N PHE A 49 -2.69 -0.54 -15.41
CA PHE A 49 -1.94 0.51 -14.70
C PHE A 49 -2.81 1.37 -13.77
N HIS A 50 -3.83 0.79 -13.14
CA HIS A 50 -4.61 1.49 -12.13
C HIS A 50 -4.12 1.08 -10.75
N TRP A 51 -3.70 2.04 -9.93
CA TRP A 51 -3.23 1.76 -8.58
C TRP A 51 -4.26 2.21 -7.54
N VAL A 52 -4.45 1.36 -6.55
CA VAL A 52 -5.21 1.67 -5.33
C VAL A 52 -4.33 1.47 -4.12
N LEU A 53 -4.64 2.15 -3.02
CA LEU A 53 -3.97 1.92 -1.74
C LEU A 53 -4.83 1.01 -0.87
N ALA A 54 -4.30 -0.14 -0.47
CA ALA A 54 -4.87 -0.98 0.56
C ALA A 54 -4.21 -0.65 1.90
N VAL A 55 -5.00 -0.21 2.87
CA VAL A 55 -4.58 -0.01 4.25
C VAL A 55 -5.09 -1.20 5.06
N VAL A 56 -4.18 -2.05 5.50
CA VAL A 56 -4.48 -3.25 6.29
C VAL A 56 -4.39 -2.88 7.76
N GLU A 57 -5.54 -2.75 8.41
CA GLU A 57 -5.65 -2.64 9.87
C GLU A 57 -5.62 -4.05 10.46
N LEU A 58 -4.44 -4.44 10.95
CA LEU A 58 -4.20 -5.79 11.46
C LEU A 58 -5.10 -6.07 12.66
N ASN A 59 -5.15 -5.16 13.63
CA ASN A 59 -5.94 -5.30 14.85
C ASN A 59 -7.46 -5.46 14.62
N ARG A 60 -7.96 -5.03 13.46
CA ARG A 60 -9.39 -5.09 13.07
C ARG A 60 -9.69 -6.15 12.02
N ARG A 61 -8.67 -6.86 11.50
CA ARG A 61 -8.78 -7.73 10.31
C ARG A 61 -9.53 -7.05 9.16
N LEU A 62 -9.16 -5.81 8.86
CA LEU A 62 -9.84 -4.96 7.90
C LEU A 62 -8.86 -4.44 6.86
N ILE A 63 -9.27 -4.44 5.60
CA ILE A 63 -8.58 -3.76 4.50
C ILE A 63 -9.44 -2.59 4.06
N ARG A 64 -8.99 -1.36 4.35
CA ARG A 64 -9.56 -0.15 3.76
C ARG A 64 -8.92 0.11 2.42
N VAL A 65 -9.74 0.22 1.38
CA VAL A 65 -9.29 0.46 0.01
C VAL A 65 -9.56 1.91 -0.33
N TYR A 66 -8.49 2.62 -0.64
CA TYR A 66 -8.55 3.97 -1.18
C TYR A 66 -8.32 3.93 -2.69
N ASN A 67 -9.24 4.54 -3.42
CA ASN A 67 -9.20 4.69 -4.87
C ASN A 67 -9.34 6.17 -5.22
N SER A 68 -8.32 6.74 -5.87
CA SER A 68 -8.32 8.14 -6.28
C SER A 68 -9.29 8.45 -7.41
N SER A 69 -9.80 7.47 -8.16
CA SER A 69 -10.62 7.70 -9.36
C SER A 69 -11.99 8.32 -9.07
N ILE A 70 -12.33 9.41 -9.78
CA ILE A 70 -13.71 9.93 -9.88
C ILE A 70 -14.54 9.10 -10.88
N GLY A 71 -15.82 8.87 -10.58
CA GLY A 71 -16.80 8.31 -11.54
C GLY A 71 -17.28 6.87 -11.28
N THR A 72 -17.92 6.26 -12.28
CA THR A 72 -18.63 4.95 -12.23
C THR A 72 -17.76 3.76 -11.81
N ARG A 73 -16.43 3.94 -11.72
CA ARG A 73 -15.47 2.97 -11.17
C ARG A 73 -15.49 2.87 -9.64
N LYS A 74 -16.22 3.75 -8.94
CA LYS A 74 -16.38 3.74 -7.46
C LYS A 74 -16.94 2.43 -6.88
N GLN A 75 -17.47 1.52 -7.71
CA GLN A 75 -17.99 0.19 -7.31
C GLN A 75 -17.20 -0.99 -7.90
N GLN A 76 -16.04 -0.76 -8.52
CA GLN A 76 -15.22 -1.88 -8.95
C GLN A 76 -14.66 -2.60 -7.73
N HIS A 77 -15.27 -3.74 -7.42
CA HIS A 77 -14.70 -4.72 -6.53
C HIS A 77 -13.47 -5.31 -7.20
N TYR A 78 -12.29 -4.80 -6.83
CA TYR A 78 -11.03 -5.27 -7.40
C TYR A 78 -10.76 -6.72 -6.98
N GLU A 79 -10.59 -7.60 -7.97
CA GLU A 79 -10.32 -9.02 -7.73
C GLU A 79 -8.96 -9.21 -7.04
N GLU A 80 -7.99 -8.33 -7.32
CA GLU A 80 -6.68 -8.29 -6.65
C GLU A 80 -6.83 -8.04 -5.14
N ILE A 81 -7.72 -7.12 -4.73
CA ILE A 81 -7.99 -6.86 -3.31
C ILE A 81 -8.69 -8.05 -2.66
N LYS A 82 -9.62 -8.71 -3.34
CA LYS A 82 -10.27 -9.93 -2.83
C LYS A 82 -9.27 -11.07 -2.66
N LYS A 83 -8.31 -11.22 -3.58
CA LYS A 83 -7.23 -12.20 -3.46
C LYS A 83 -6.34 -11.87 -2.26
N LEU A 84 -5.95 -10.60 -2.12
CA LEU A 84 -5.19 -10.12 -0.97
C LEU A 84 -5.90 -10.44 0.35
N SER A 85 -7.20 -10.13 0.47
CA SER A 85 -7.94 -10.37 1.72
C SER A 85 -8.07 -11.86 2.08
N ARG A 86 -8.09 -12.75 1.08
CA ARG A 86 -8.12 -14.21 1.28
C ARG A 86 -6.75 -14.79 1.61
N MET A 87 -5.69 -14.30 0.99
CA MET A 87 -4.34 -14.85 1.15
C MET A 87 -3.65 -14.35 2.42
N LEU A 88 -3.92 -13.12 2.81
CA LEU A 88 -3.23 -12.45 3.91
C LEU A 88 -3.28 -13.22 5.25
N PRO A 89 -4.44 -13.72 5.75
CA PRO A 89 -4.46 -14.42 7.03
C PRO A 89 -3.61 -15.70 7.06
N SER A 90 -3.52 -16.44 5.95
CA SER A 90 -2.61 -17.59 5.85
C SER A 90 -1.14 -17.18 5.92
N TYR A 91 -0.73 -16.14 5.19
CA TYR A 91 0.65 -15.66 5.28
C TYR A 91 1.01 -15.14 6.67
N LEU A 92 0.10 -14.43 7.35
CA LEU A 92 0.32 -14.00 8.72
C LEU A 92 0.53 -15.21 9.64
N LEU A 93 -0.31 -16.24 9.52
CA LEU A 93 -0.16 -17.47 10.30
C LEU A 93 1.18 -18.17 10.00
N ASP A 94 1.49 -18.43 8.73
CA ASP A 94 2.69 -19.16 8.31
C ASP A 94 3.98 -18.42 8.67
N SER A 95 3.94 -17.09 8.75
CA SER A 95 5.08 -16.26 9.15
C SER A 95 5.36 -16.26 10.67
N GLY A 96 4.50 -16.90 11.49
CA GLY A 96 4.56 -16.82 12.94
C GLY A 96 4.20 -15.44 13.49
N PHE A 97 3.46 -14.62 12.73
CA PHE A 97 3.10 -13.25 13.12
C PHE A 97 2.39 -13.21 14.49
N PHE A 98 1.48 -14.15 14.73
CA PHE A 98 0.66 -14.21 15.95
C PHE A 98 1.39 -14.76 17.19
N GLU A 99 2.63 -15.22 17.04
CA GLU A 99 3.47 -15.67 18.16
C GLU A 99 4.27 -14.52 18.77
N LYS A 100 4.36 -13.39 18.06
CA LYS A 100 5.10 -12.20 18.46
C LYS A 100 4.16 -11.21 19.15
N ASN A 101 4.10 -11.31 20.47
CA ASN A 101 3.06 -10.66 21.28
C ASN A 101 3.60 -9.47 22.10
N GLU A 102 4.62 -8.77 21.59
CA GLU A 102 5.29 -7.72 22.38
C GLU A 102 4.31 -6.59 22.78
N TRP A 103 3.40 -6.21 21.89
CA TRP A 103 2.44 -5.12 22.13
C TRP A 103 0.96 -5.54 21.99
N THR A 104 0.66 -6.63 21.29
CA THR A 104 -0.72 -7.03 21.00
C THR A 104 -0.94 -8.51 21.27
N ILE A 105 -2.00 -8.82 22.03
CA ILE A 105 -2.46 -10.19 22.25
C ILE A 105 -3.55 -10.50 21.22
N TRP A 106 -3.14 -10.90 20.01
CA TRP A 106 -4.04 -11.10 18.87
C TRP A 106 -5.24 -12.02 19.15
N PRO A 107 -5.08 -13.17 19.84
CA PRO A 107 -6.20 -14.06 20.13
C PRO A 107 -7.29 -13.45 21.01
N GLU A 108 -7.00 -12.36 21.72
CA GLU A 108 -7.97 -11.70 22.59
C GLU A 108 -8.85 -10.69 21.85
N LEU A 109 -8.43 -10.22 20.68
CA LEU A 109 -9.15 -9.24 19.89
C LEU A 109 -10.43 -9.84 19.28
N ASP A 110 -11.55 -9.14 19.43
CA ASP A 110 -12.85 -9.57 18.90
C ASP A 110 -12.84 -9.77 17.39
N ALA A 111 -12.01 -9.00 16.66
CA ALA A 111 -11.85 -9.17 15.22
C ALA A 111 -11.35 -10.57 14.84
N TYR A 112 -10.59 -11.24 15.72
CA TYR A 112 -10.01 -12.56 15.48
C TYR A 112 -10.86 -13.71 16.02
N LYS A 113 -12.04 -13.43 16.57
CA LYS A 113 -12.95 -14.43 17.12
C LYS A 113 -14.19 -14.57 16.24
N ASP A 114 -14.68 -15.79 16.12
CA ASP A 114 -16.01 -16.04 15.59
C ASP A 114 -17.06 -15.45 16.54
N LYS A 115 -18.03 -14.71 15.99
CA LYS A 115 -19.02 -13.98 16.78
C LYS A 115 -20.02 -14.89 17.51
N GLN A 116 -20.19 -16.13 17.06
CA GLN A 116 -21.17 -17.07 17.61
C GLN A 116 -20.53 -18.01 18.62
N THR A 117 -19.34 -18.53 18.32
CA THR A 117 -18.65 -19.52 19.16
C THR A 117 -17.61 -18.90 20.08
N GLY A 118 -17.10 -17.71 19.77
CA GLY A 118 -16.00 -17.06 20.49
C GLY A 118 -14.63 -17.70 20.26
N THR A 119 -14.54 -18.71 19.37
CA THR A 119 -13.28 -19.38 19.00
C THR A 119 -12.50 -18.56 17.99
N LEU A 120 -11.20 -18.79 17.87
CA LEU A 120 -10.37 -18.08 16.88
C LEU A 120 -10.81 -18.39 15.45
N LEU A 121 -10.80 -17.35 14.61
CA LEU A 121 -11.03 -17.49 13.18
C LEU A 121 -9.90 -18.28 12.52
N GLU A 122 -10.27 -19.20 11.65
CA GLU A 122 -9.30 -19.95 10.86
C GLU A 122 -8.58 -19.06 9.83
N SER A 123 -7.40 -19.47 9.39
CA SER A 123 -6.59 -18.73 8.41
C SER A 123 -7.25 -18.58 7.04
N HIS A 124 -8.17 -19.48 6.69
CA HIS A 124 -8.92 -19.40 5.44
C HIS A 124 -10.03 -18.34 5.45
N VAL A 125 -10.36 -17.78 6.63
CA VAL A 125 -11.37 -16.73 6.77
C VAL A 125 -10.78 -15.40 6.29
N PRO A 126 -11.32 -14.77 5.23
CA PRO A 126 -10.75 -13.54 4.67
C PRO A 126 -10.82 -12.35 5.64
N PHE A 127 -9.97 -11.36 5.41
CA PHE A 127 -10.15 -10.04 6.03
C PHE A 127 -11.37 -9.34 5.43
N ASN A 128 -12.01 -8.50 6.25
CA ASN A 128 -13.09 -7.63 5.76
C ASN A 128 -12.50 -6.58 4.81
N ILE A 129 -13.31 -6.11 3.86
CA ILE A 129 -12.91 -5.07 2.91
C ILE A 129 -13.90 -3.91 3.02
N GLU A 130 -13.38 -2.70 3.19
CA GLU A 130 -14.14 -1.45 3.21
C GLU A 130 -13.57 -0.51 2.14
N TYR A 131 -14.43 0.10 1.32
CA TYR A 131 -14.00 1.07 0.31
C TYR A 131 -14.24 2.47 0.85
N VAL A 132 -13.16 3.24 0.96
CA VAL A 132 -13.21 4.61 1.45
C VAL A 132 -13.55 5.53 0.28
N GLN A 133 -14.60 6.34 0.44
CA GLN A 133 -15.08 7.27 -0.58
C GLN A 133 -14.77 8.73 -0.20
N ASP A 134 -14.74 9.57 -1.23
CA ASP A 134 -14.77 11.04 -1.11
C ASP A 134 -13.61 11.67 -0.34
N ILE A 135 -12.41 11.11 -0.55
CA ILE A 135 -11.14 11.68 -0.10
C ILE A 135 -10.25 11.91 -1.32
N MET A 136 -9.68 13.12 -1.46
CA MET A 136 -8.62 13.48 -2.43
C MET A 136 -8.76 12.80 -3.81
N GLN A 137 -9.77 13.13 -4.59
CA GLN A 137 -10.00 12.44 -5.87
C GLN A 137 -9.24 13.11 -7.04
N GLN A 138 -8.81 12.31 -8.00
CA GLN A 138 -8.21 12.76 -9.26
C GLN A 138 -9.30 13.08 -10.30
N GLU A 139 -9.02 13.97 -11.24
CA GLU A 139 -9.92 14.26 -12.36
C GLU A 139 -10.17 13.00 -13.22
N GLU A 140 -11.35 12.91 -13.86
CA GLU A 140 -11.83 11.69 -14.54
C GLU A 140 -10.86 11.11 -15.58
N ASP A 141 -10.09 11.98 -16.25
CA ASP A 141 -9.12 11.61 -17.29
C ASP A 141 -7.65 11.58 -16.79
N SER A 142 -7.41 11.72 -15.48
CA SER A 142 -6.05 11.69 -14.92
C SER A 142 -5.49 10.27 -14.87
N MET A 143 -4.24 10.13 -15.31
CA MET A 143 -3.46 8.88 -15.25
C MET A 143 -2.58 8.80 -14.00
N ASP A 144 -2.75 9.72 -13.05
CA ASP A 144 -1.81 9.94 -11.96
C ASP A 144 -2.17 9.19 -10.67
N CYS A 145 -2.91 8.08 -10.79
CA CYS A 145 -3.39 7.32 -9.63
C CYS A 145 -2.26 6.89 -8.69
N GLU A 146 -1.08 6.59 -9.21
CA GLU A 146 0.12 6.26 -8.43
C GLU A 146 0.57 7.43 -7.53
N LEU A 147 0.53 8.67 -8.06
CA LEU A 147 0.90 9.85 -7.32
C LEU A 147 -0.09 10.15 -6.19
N TYR A 148 -1.39 9.99 -6.46
CA TYR A 148 -2.43 10.12 -5.44
C TYR A 148 -2.31 9.06 -4.35
N VAL A 149 -2.00 7.81 -4.72
CA VAL A 149 -1.72 6.71 -3.77
C VAL A 149 -0.54 7.04 -2.86
N ALA A 150 0.55 7.56 -3.42
CA ALA A 150 1.73 7.95 -2.65
C ALA A 150 1.43 9.10 -1.66
N ILE A 151 0.74 10.14 -2.13
CA ILE A 151 0.31 11.27 -1.30
C ILE A 151 -0.55 10.80 -0.14
N PHE A 152 -1.52 9.92 -0.43
CA PHE A 152 -2.45 9.44 0.58
C PHE A 152 -1.78 8.50 1.60
N ALA A 153 -0.82 7.67 1.18
CA ALA A 153 -0.05 6.83 2.09
C ALA A 153 0.79 7.67 3.07
N GLU A 154 1.45 8.73 2.57
CA GLU A 154 2.21 9.65 3.44
C GLU A 154 1.30 10.34 4.45
N PHE A 155 0.17 10.85 3.95
CA PHE A 155 -0.82 11.54 4.75
C PHE A 155 -1.25 10.71 5.98
N LEU A 156 -1.55 9.43 5.76
CA LEU A 156 -1.94 8.51 6.83
C LEU A 156 -0.76 8.12 7.75
N SER A 157 0.45 7.98 7.19
CA SER A 157 1.64 7.61 7.96
C SER A 157 2.08 8.68 8.96
N ASP A 158 1.90 9.96 8.62
CA ASP A 158 2.24 11.09 9.49
C ASP A 158 1.09 11.43 10.49
N GLN A 159 0.02 10.63 10.54
CA GLN A 159 -1.19 10.85 11.37
C GLN A 159 -1.79 12.26 11.19
N LEU A 160 -1.66 12.82 9.99
CA LEU A 160 -2.10 14.18 9.73
C LEU A 160 -3.64 14.22 9.76
N VAL A 161 -4.21 15.32 10.25
CA VAL A 161 -5.65 15.61 10.07
C VAL A 161 -5.82 16.16 8.66
N ILE A 162 -6.70 15.56 7.84
CA ILE A 162 -6.90 16.03 6.46
C ILE A 162 -7.39 17.45 6.63
N PRO A 163 -6.61 18.48 6.23
CA PRO A 163 -7.10 19.84 6.34
C PRO A 163 -8.41 19.86 5.56
N PRO A 164 -9.52 20.33 6.16
CA PRO A 164 -10.76 20.45 5.44
C PRO A 164 -10.48 21.20 4.13
N ASP A 165 -10.97 20.65 3.03
CA ASP A 165 -10.75 21.21 1.70
C ASP A 165 -11.61 22.47 1.53
N ILE A 166 -11.24 23.53 2.27
CA ILE A 166 -12.00 24.78 2.38
C ILE A 166 -12.08 25.47 1.00
N ASP A 167 -11.07 25.27 0.15
CA ASP A 167 -10.92 25.98 -1.13
C ASP A 167 -10.85 25.06 -2.38
N GLY A 168 -10.94 23.72 -2.24
CA GLY A 168 -10.86 22.79 -3.38
C GLY A 168 -9.46 22.62 -3.98
N HIS A 169 -8.43 23.20 -3.35
CA HIS A 169 -7.08 23.34 -3.93
C HIS A 169 -6.03 22.45 -3.27
N LEU A 170 -6.34 21.85 -2.12
CA LEU A 170 -5.39 21.02 -1.39
C LEU A 170 -4.91 19.79 -2.21
N PRO A 171 -5.79 19.05 -2.91
CA PRO A 171 -5.36 17.93 -3.75
C PRO A 171 -4.39 18.37 -4.86
N ASN A 172 -4.70 19.47 -5.56
CA ASN A 172 -3.85 20.00 -6.63
C ASN A 172 -2.52 20.56 -6.11
N TYR A 173 -2.51 21.20 -4.93
CA TYR A 173 -1.28 21.69 -4.33
C TYR A 173 -0.33 20.53 -3.99
N LEU A 174 -0.84 19.48 -3.32
CA LEU A 174 -0.06 18.30 -2.99
C LEU A 174 0.41 17.60 -4.26
N TYR A 175 -0.48 17.34 -5.21
CA TYR A 175 -0.15 16.79 -6.52
C TYR A 175 1.05 17.51 -7.18
N ASN A 176 0.96 18.83 -7.35
CA ASN A 176 2.00 19.61 -8.02
C ASN A 176 3.34 19.55 -7.28
N ARG A 177 3.29 19.54 -5.94
CA ARG A 177 4.48 19.42 -5.10
C ARG A 177 5.16 18.07 -5.27
N TYR A 178 4.42 16.96 -5.17
CA TYR A 178 5.02 15.62 -5.29
C TYR A 178 5.45 15.31 -6.73
N ALA A 179 4.70 15.75 -7.74
CA ALA A 179 5.11 15.67 -9.13
C ALA A 179 6.48 16.35 -9.35
N ALA A 180 6.66 17.56 -8.81
CA ALA A 180 7.93 18.29 -8.89
C ALA A 180 9.07 17.55 -8.18
N LEU A 181 8.82 17.02 -6.98
CA LEU A 181 9.85 16.31 -6.21
C LEU A 181 10.25 14.97 -6.85
N LEU A 182 9.28 14.18 -7.31
CA LEU A 182 9.54 12.93 -8.04
C LEU A 182 10.29 13.18 -9.35
N TRP A 183 9.94 14.26 -10.05
CA TRP A 183 10.66 14.68 -11.26
C TRP A 183 12.13 15.02 -10.96
N ILE A 184 12.40 15.76 -9.89
CA ILE A 184 13.77 16.09 -9.45
C ILE A 184 14.51 14.80 -9.09
N TYR A 185 13.92 13.94 -8.27
CA TYR A 185 14.53 12.67 -7.88
C TYR A 185 14.86 11.79 -9.09
N GLY A 186 13.89 11.59 -10.00
CA GLY A 186 14.08 10.82 -11.23
C GLY A 186 15.16 11.41 -12.13
N SER A 187 15.21 12.74 -12.25
CA SER A 187 16.23 13.46 -13.02
C SER A 187 17.63 13.26 -12.43
N ASP A 188 17.76 13.32 -11.11
CA ASP A 188 19.03 13.12 -10.42
C ASP A 188 19.48 11.65 -10.51
N LYS A 189 18.54 10.70 -10.38
CA LYS A 189 18.81 9.26 -10.58
C LYS A 189 19.33 8.98 -12.00
N PHE A 190 18.67 9.56 -13.00
CA PHE A 190 19.07 9.44 -14.40
C PHE A 190 20.47 10.02 -14.66
N LYS A 191 20.73 11.24 -14.16
CA LYS A 191 22.05 11.87 -14.26
C LYS A 191 23.14 11.11 -13.52
N GLY A 192 22.79 10.47 -12.40
CA GLY A 192 23.68 9.62 -11.61
C GLY A 192 24.03 8.29 -12.25
N GLY A 193 23.41 7.93 -13.39
CA GLY A 193 23.66 6.67 -14.09
C GLY A 193 23.12 5.44 -13.37
N TYR A 194 22.19 5.61 -12.43
CA TYR A 194 21.58 4.50 -11.72
C TYR A 194 20.65 3.73 -12.66
N ILE A 195 20.92 2.44 -12.83
CA ILE A 195 20.05 1.52 -13.55
C ILE A 195 19.04 0.95 -12.55
N SER A 196 17.77 0.85 -12.96
CA SER A 196 16.75 0.17 -12.16
C SER A 196 17.13 -1.31 -12.02
N GLU A 197 17.18 -1.84 -10.80
CA GLU A 197 17.39 -3.28 -10.57
C GLU A 197 16.24 -4.16 -11.11
N ASN A 198 15.16 -3.54 -11.61
CA ASN A 198 13.98 -4.20 -12.15
C ASN A 198 14.07 -4.50 -13.65
N ASP A 199 15.15 -4.10 -14.33
CA ASP A 199 15.44 -4.59 -15.68
C ASP A 199 16.01 -6.02 -15.55
N ASP A 200 15.12 -7.01 -15.66
CA ASP A 200 15.50 -8.42 -15.73
C ASP A 200 16.66 -8.58 -16.74
N PRO A 201 17.82 -9.15 -16.34
CA PRO A 201 18.84 -9.50 -17.32
C PRO A 201 18.23 -10.48 -18.35
N PRO A 202 18.63 -10.43 -19.63
CA PRO A 202 18.07 -11.30 -20.67
C PRO A 202 18.07 -12.75 -20.21
N LYS A 203 16.88 -13.35 -20.16
CA LYS A 203 16.66 -14.74 -19.72
C LYS A 203 17.72 -15.67 -20.35
N PRO A 204 18.49 -16.45 -19.56
CA PRO A 204 19.33 -17.49 -20.14
C PRO A 204 18.45 -18.43 -20.95
N LYS A 205 18.84 -18.72 -22.19
CA LYS A 205 18.15 -19.71 -23.02
C LYS A 205 18.14 -21.03 -22.26
N SER A 206 16.96 -21.46 -21.81
CA SER A 206 16.74 -22.80 -21.29
C SER A 206 17.18 -23.82 -22.35
N GLN A 207 18.25 -24.55 -22.07
CA GLN A 207 18.49 -25.82 -22.74
C GLN A 207 17.56 -26.83 -22.11
N PHE A 208 16.42 -27.07 -22.75
CA PHE A 208 15.58 -28.20 -22.42
C PHE A 208 16.31 -29.48 -22.84
N THR A 209 16.83 -30.21 -21.86
CA THR A 209 17.15 -31.62 -22.04
C THR A 209 15.84 -32.40 -21.98
N THR A 210 15.44 -33.03 -23.08
CA THR A 210 14.29 -33.95 -23.11
C THR A 210 14.49 -35.09 -22.10
N PRO A 211 13.51 -35.41 -21.23
CA PRO A 211 13.57 -36.56 -20.35
C PRO A 211 13.64 -37.86 -21.17
N THR A 212 14.36 -38.87 -20.67
CA THR A 212 14.45 -40.18 -21.34
C THR A 212 13.30 -41.06 -20.88
N GLU A 213 12.82 -41.99 -21.70
CA GLU A 213 11.64 -42.87 -21.45
C GLU A 213 11.64 -43.65 -20.12
N GLN A 214 12.70 -43.59 -19.32
CA GLN A 214 12.80 -44.20 -18.00
C GLN A 214 12.15 -43.39 -16.87
N ASP A 215 11.73 -42.14 -17.12
CA ASP A 215 11.11 -41.26 -16.10
C ASP A 215 9.57 -41.40 -16.00
N PHE A 216 8.95 -42.31 -16.76
CA PHE A 216 7.51 -42.56 -16.67
C PHE A 216 7.20 -43.66 -15.63
N VAL A 217 6.64 -43.25 -14.48
CA VAL A 217 5.99 -44.19 -13.55
C VAL A 217 4.60 -44.51 -14.07
N ASN A 218 4.38 -45.74 -14.51
CA ASN A 218 3.05 -46.26 -14.83
C ASN A 218 2.25 -46.39 -13.53
N ILE A 219 1.08 -45.76 -13.50
CA ILE A 219 0.07 -45.94 -12.46
C ILE A 219 -1.02 -46.81 -13.10
N ASP A 220 -1.23 -48.01 -12.56
CA ASP A 220 -2.36 -48.90 -12.90
C ASP A 220 -3.70 -48.32 -12.41
#